data_AF-A0A497E7Q4-F1
#
_entry.id   AF-A0A497E7Q4-F1
#
_cell.length_a   1.000
_cell.length_b   1.000
_cell.length_c   1.000
_cell.angle_alpha   90.00
_cell.angle_beta   90.00
_cell.angle_gamma   90.00
#
_symmetry.space_group_name_H-M   'P 1'
#
loop_
_entity.id
_entity.type
_entity.pdbx_description
1 polymer ?
#
loop_
_entity_poly.entity_id
_entity_poly.type
_entity_poly.pdbx_seq_one_letter_code
_entity_poly.pdbx_strand_id
1 'polypeptide(L)'
;MDNLTPKEIVVELDRYIVGQNLAKRAVAVALRNRWRRQQLDPDLRDEVVPKNIIMMGPTGVGKTEIARRLARLTESPFLKIEASKFTEVGYVGRDVESIVRDLVEAGIQMVRENRTREVKVRAERAAEDRLLDLLVVSANLPVGASLEEVRPAIKKQLRDGLLESQEIELEIT
;
A
#
# COMPACT_ATOMS: atom_id res chain seq x y z
N MET A 1 -10.21 -10.46 -2.00
CA MET A 1 -11.33 -9.53 -2.16
C MET A 1 -12.30 -9.82 -1.06
N ASP A 2 -12.46 -8.88 -0.14
CA ASP A 2 -13.43 -9.00 0.94
C ASP A 2 -14.82 -9.23 0.34
N ASN A 3 -15.58 -10.17 0.90
CA ASN A 3 -16.90 -10.57 0.44
C ASN A 3 -17.96 -9.49 0.75
N LEU A 4 -17.60 -8.22 0.59
CA LEU A 4 -18.45 -7.07 0.86
C LEU A 4 -19.67 -7.12 -0.07
N THR A 5 -20.83 -6.99 0.55
CA THR A 5 -22.10 -6.80 -0.14
C THR A 5 -22.19 -5.37 -0.67
N PRO A 6 -23.01 -5.11 -1.71
CA PRO A 6 -23.22 -3.76 -2.19
C PRO A 6 -23.68 -2.77 -1.11
N LYS A 7 -24.44 -3.24 -0.10
CA LYS A 7 -24.89 -2.40 1.01
C LYS A 7 -23.73 -1.99 1.91
N GLU A 8 -22.85 -2.92 2.26
CA GLU A 8 -21.66 -2.62 3.08
C GLU A 8 -20.70 -1.66 2.37
N ILE A 9 -20.51 -1.83 1.06
CA ILE A 9 -19.69 -0.88 0.27
C ILE A 9 -20.28 0.53 0.33
N VAL A 10 -21.61 0.67 0.19
CA VAL A 10 -22.27 1.99 0.29
C VAL A 10 -22.09 2.59 1.68
N VAL A 11 -22.29 1.80 2.74
CA VAL A 11 -22.09 2.24 4.14
C VAL A 11 -20.66 2.70 4.38
N GLU A 12 -19.67 2.01 3.82
CA GLU A 12 -18.28 2.45 3.95
C GLU A 12 -18.00 3.75 3.20
N LEU A 13 -18.58 3.92 2.00
CA LEU A 13 -18.48 5.16 1.24
C LEU A 13 -19.23 6.32 1.92
N ASP A 14 -20.30 6.05 2.66
CA ASP A 14 -21.06 7.05 3.43
C ASP A 14 -20.22 7.74 4.51
N ARG A 15 -19.18 7.08 5.03
CA ARG A 15 -18.26 7.66 6.03
C ARG A 15 -17.42 8.82 5.48
N TYR A 16 -17.24 8.89 4.17
CA TYR A 16 -16.34 9.86 3.53
C TYR A 16 -17.03 10.77 2.53
N ILE A 17 -18.12 10.31 1.90
CA ILE A 17 -18.82 11.04 0.85
C ILE A 17 -20.23 11.32 1.35
N VAL A 18 -20.65 12.58 1.38
CA VAL A 18 -22.01 12.95 1.76
C VAL A 18 -22.93 12.91 0.53
N GLY A 19 -24.09 12.26 0.63
CA GLY A 19 -25.06 12.16 -0.48
C GLY A 19 -24.58 11.26 -1.63
N GLN A 20 -24.88 11.63 -2.89
CA GLN A 20 -24.47 10.89 -4.10
C GLN A 20 -24.89 9.40 -4.13
N ASN A 21 -26.06 9.07 -3.57
CA ASN A 21 -26.52 7.69 -3.36
C ASN A 21 -26.54 6.85 -4.66
N LEU A 22 -26.90 7.46 -5.80
CA LEU A 22 -26.90 6.77 -7.09
C LEU A 22 -25.49 6.36 -7.53
N ALA A 23 -24.51 7.27 -7.40
CA ALA A 23 -23.12 6.99 -7.74
C ALA A 23 -22.52 5.91 -6.83
N LYS A 24 -22.77 6.00 -5.51
CA LYS A 24 -22.34 4.98 -4.54
C LYS A 24 -22.91 3.59 -4.85
N ARG A 25 -24.21 3.50 -5.16
CA ARG A 25 -24.84 2.24 -5.56
C ARG A 25 -24.25 1.69 -6.86
N ALA A 26 -24.03 2.55 -7.87
CA ALA A 26 -23.46 2.14 -9.15
C ALA A 26 -22.05 1.54 -8.97
N VAL A 27 -21.17 2.20 -8.21
CA VAL A 27 -19.82 1.67 -7.95
C VAL A 27 -19.84 0.40 -7.10
N ALA A 28 -20.74 0.31 -6.12
CA ALA A 28 -20.88 -0.88 -5.29
C ALA A 28 -21.32 -2.11 -6.08
N VAL A 29 -22.25 -1.93 -7.04
CA VAL A 29 -22.67 -3.02 -7.94
C VAL A 29 -21.53 -3.42 -8.89
N ALA A 30 -20.82 -2.46 -9.47
CA ALA A 30 -19.69 -2.76 -10.35
C ALA A 30 -18.58 -3.53 -9.62
N LEU A 31 -18.29 -3.16 -8.37
CA LEU A 31 -17.33 -3.88 -7.53
C LEU A 31 -17.83 -5.29 -7.19
N ARG A 32 -19.08 -5.44 -6.77
CA ARG A 32 -19.66 -6.76 -6.47
C ARG A 32 -19.66 -7.67 -7.70
N ASN A 33 -19.86 -7.12 -8.89
CA ASN A 33 -19.79 -7.89 -10.13
C ASN A 33 -18.38 -8.42 -10.41
N ARG A 34 -17.30 -7.75 -9.97
CA ARG A 34 -15.94 -8.31 -10.05
C ARG A 34 -15.79 -9.55 -9.18
N TRP A 35 -16.31 -9.51 -7.95
CA TRP A 35 -16.32 -10.69 -7.07
C TRP A 35 -17.17 -11.82 -7.67
N ARG A 36 -18.38 -11.51 -8.17
CA ARG A 36 -19.24 -12.51 -8.82
C ARG A 36 -18.56 -13.17 -10.02
N ARG A 37 -17.84 -12.38 -10.84
CA ARG A 37 -17.08 -12.90 -11.97
C ARG A 37 -16.03 -13.93 -11.54
N GLN A 38 -15.37 -13.73 -10.40
CA GLN A 38 -14.39 -14.69 -9.88
C GLN A 38 -15.02 -16.02 -9.41
N GLN A 39 -16.34 -16.05 -9.19
CA GLN A 39 -17.07 -17.26 -8.82
C GLN A 39 -17.60 -18.03 -10.03
N LEU A 40 -17.47 -17.49 -11.24
CA LEU A 40 -17.89 -18.17 -12.48
C LEU A 40 -16.84 -19.20 -12.91
N ASP A 41 -17.30 -20.20 -13.66
CA ASP A 41 -16.44 -21.14 -14.37
C ASP A 41 -15.49 -20.41 -15.34
N PRO A 42 -14.29 -20.97 -15.61
CA PRO A 42 -13.27 -20.31 -16.42
C PRO A 42 -13.78 -19.83 -17.79
N ASP A 43 -14.53 -20.66 -18.50
CA ASP A 43 -15.03 -20.34 -19.85
C ASP A 43 -15.95 -19.12 -19.83
N LEU A 44 -16.88 -19.06 -18.87
CA LEU A 44 -17.80 -17.93 -18.69
C LEU A 44 -17.11 -16.69 -18.11
N ARG A 45 -16.03 -16.87 -17.35
CA ARG A 45 -15.32 -15.77 -16.68
C ARG A 45 -14.69 -14.81 -17.70
N ASP A 46 -14.13 -15.35 -18.78
CA ASP A 46 -13.46 -14.57 -19.81
C ASP A 46 -14.44 -13.81 -20.71
N GLU A 47 -15.68 -14.29 -20.86
CA GLU A 47 -16.75 -13.59 -21.56
C GLU A 47 -17.31 -12.39 -20.78
N VAL A 48 -17.15 -12.38 -19.45
CA VAL A 48 -17.68 -11.31 -18.60
C VAL A 48 -16.70 -10.15 -18.47
N VAL A 49 -16.94 -9.10 -19.26
CA VAL A 49 -16.16 -7.85 -19.21
C VAL A 49 -16.55 -6.95 -18.02
N PRO A 50 -15.58 -6.23 -17.43
CA PRO A 50 -15.86 -5.23 -16.39
C PRO A 50 -16.87 -4.17 -16.85
N LYS A 51 -17.77 -3.78 -15.95
CA LYS A 51 -18.75 -2.70 -16.21
C LYS A 51 -18.13 -1.35 -15.84
N ASN A 52 -17.62 -0.65 -16.85
CA ASN A 52 -17.08 0.70 -16.71
C ASN A 52 -18.18 1.71 -16.33
N ILE A 53 -17.81 2.78 -15.63
CA ILE A 53 -18.75 3.76 -15.07
C ILE A 53 -18.41 5.14 -15.61
N ILE A 54 -19.43 5.84 -16.11
CA ILE A 54 -19.36 7.26 -16.45
C ILE A 54 -20.10 8.04 -15.36
N MET A 55 -19.41 8.94 -14.66
CA MET A 55 -20.01 9.82 -13.65
C MET A 55 -20.26 11.21 -14.24
N MET A 56 -21.53 11.60 -14.34
CA MET A 56 -21.93 12.93 -14.82
C MET A 56 -22.36 13.83 -13.65
N GLY A 57 -21.89 15.08 -13.65
CA GLY A 57 -22.25 16.08 -12.64
C GLY A 57 -21.24 17.23 -12.55
N PRO A 58 -21.56 18.31 -11.82
CA PRO A 58 -20.68 19.48 -11.72
C PRO A 58 -19.38 19.17 -10.97
N THR A 59 -18.39 20.07 -11.06
CA THR A 59 -17.13 19.95 -10.30
C THR A 59 -17.41 20.02 -8.78
N GLY A 60 -16.52 19.46 -7.97
CA GLY A 60 -16.62 19.53 -6.50
C GLY A 60 -17.62 18.56 -5.83
N VAL A 61 -18.52 17.90 -6.55
CA VAL A 61 -19.55 17.01 -5.96
C VAL A 61 -19.06 15.64 -5.46
N GLY A 62 -17.74 15.39 -5.48
CA GLY A 62 -17.15 14.15 -4.95
C GLY A 62 -16.96 13.00 -5.95
N LYS A 63 -17.10 13.21 -7.26
CA LYS A 63 -16.90 12.16 -8.29
C LYS A 63 -15.55 11.43 -8.14
N THR A 64 -14.46 12.18 -8.06
CA THR A 64 -13.10 11.64 -7.91
C THR A 64 -12.90 11.00 -6.54
N GLU A 65 -13.55 11.53 -5.49
CA GLU A 65 -13.43 11.00 -4.14
C GLU A 65 -14.12 9.63 -3.99
N ILE A 66 -15.26 9.42 -4.64
CA ILE A 66 -15.91 8.10 -4.71
C ILE A 66 -14.95 7.07 -5.31
N ALA A 67 -14.32 7.38 -6.44
CA ALA A 67 -13.36 6.46 -7.08
C ALA A 67 -12.11 6.20 -6.20
N ARG A 68 -11.56 7.25 -5.57
CA ARG A 68 -10.41 7.15 -4.67
C ARG A 68 -10.72 6.28 -3.45
N ARG A 69 -11.88 6.48 -2.81
CA ARG A 69 -12.30 5.72 -1.63
C ARG A 69 -12.59 4.27 -1.96
N LEU A 70 -13.22 4.02 -3.11
CA LEU A 70 -13.45 2.67 -3.60
C LEU A 70 -12.13 1.90 -3.80
N ALA A 71 -11.11 2.54 -4.39
CA ALA A 71 -9.82 1.90 -4.58
C ALA A 71 -9.10 1.60 -3.26
N ARG A 72 -9.17 2.51 -2.27
CA ARG A 72 -8.64 2.27 -0.92
C ARG A 72 -9.37 1.13 -0.20
N LEU A 73 -10.69 1.09 -0.29
CA LEU A 73 -11.51 0.03 0.32
C LEU A 73 -11.17 -1.36 -0.24
N THR A 74 -10.73 -1.43 -1.49
CA THR A 74 -10.45 -2.69 -2.18
C THR A 74 -8.96 -2.97 -2.31
N GLU A 75 -8.13 -2.19 -1.62
CA GLU A 75 -6.67 -2.25 -1.69
C GLU A 75 -6.16 -2.37 -3.13
N SER A 76 -6.74 -1.56 -4.02
CA SER A 76 -6.48 -1.61 -5.45
C SER A 76 -5.63 -0.41 -5.88
N PRO A 77 -4.72 -0.59 -6.85
CA PRO A 77 -3.96 0.53 -7.40
C PRO A 77 -4.91 1.55 -8.05
N PHE A 78 -4.59 2.84 -7.87
CA PHE A 78 -5.44 3.94 -8.29
C PHE A 78 -4.64 5.03 -8.97
N LEU A 79 -5.16 5.53 -10.09
CA LEU A 79 -4.53 6.57 -10.88
C LEU A 79 -5.58 7.60 -11.33
N LYS A 80 -5.28 8.89 -11.15
CA LYS A 80 -6.09 10.01 -11.66
C LYS A 80 -5.36 10.63 -12.84
N ILE A 81 -6.00 10.68 -14.00
CA ILE A 81 -5.49 11.35 -15.20
C ILE A 81 -6.54 12.30 -15.75
N GLU A 82 -6.08 13.34 -16.44
CA GLU A 82 -6.92 14.31 -17.15
C GLU A 82 -6.82 14.00 -18.65
N ALA A 83 -7.97 13.82 -19.30
CA ALA A 83 -8.03 13.41 -20.70
C ALA A 83 -7.42 14.45 -21.65
N SER A 84 -7.48 15.75 -21.30
CA SER A 84 -6.91 16.83 -22.09
C SER A 84 -5.39 16.72 -22.29
N LYS A 85 -4.69 15.98 -21.40
CA LYS A 85 -3.24 15.72 -21.51
C LYS A 85 -2.85 14.92 -22.75
N PHE A 86 -3.81 14.26 -23.40
CA PHE A 86 -3.59 13.46 -24.60
C PHE A 86 -4.10 14.14 -25.89
N THR A 87 -4.74 15.32 -25.76
CA THR A 87 -5.29 16.08 -26.88
C THR A 87 -4.53 17.38 -27.15
N GLU A 88 -3.64 17.79 -26.25
CA GLU A 88 -2.88 19.04 -26.37
C GLU A 88 -1.78 18.90 -27.44
N VAL A 89 -1.81 19.78 -28.44
CA VAL A 89 -1.00 19.70 -29.67
C VAL A 89 0.48 19.90 -29.35
N GLY A 90 1.26 18.83 -29.49
CA GLY A 90 2.72 18.82 -29.41
C GLY A 90 3.30 17.62 -30.16
N TYR A 91 4.42 17.82 -30.85
CA TYR A 91 5.01 16.93 -31.87
C TYR A 91 5.46 15.54 -31.35
N VAL A 92 5.41 15.30 -30.04
CA VAL A 92 5.51 13.99 -29.39
C VAL A 92 4.59 14.02 -28.16
N GLY A 93 3.30 13.73 -28.35
CA GLY A 93 2.32 13.70 -27.26
C GLY A 93 2.67 12.65 -26.20
N ARG A 94 2.14 12.79 -24.98
CA ARG A 94 2.19 11.70 -24.00
C ARG A 94 1.46 10.50 -24.59
N ASP A 95 2.13 9.36 -24.57
CA ASP A 95 1.60 8.09 -25.04
C ASP A 95 0.45 7.59 -24.14
N VAL A 96 -0.67 7.16 -24.72
CA VAL A 96 -1.83 6.63 -23.99
C VAL A 96 -1.47 5.36 -23.20
N GLU A 97 -0.46 4.59 -23.64
CA GLU A 97 0.02 3.43 -22.89
C GLU A 97 0.68 3.83 -21.56
N SER A 98 1.09 5.10 -21.40
CA SER A 98 1.58 5.62 -20.11
C SER A 98 0.54 5.48 -18.99
N ILE A 99 -0.77 5.50 -19.31
CA ILE A 99 -1.84 5.29 -18.33
C ILE A 99 -1.67 3.93 -17.63
N VAL A 100 -1.39 2.89 -18.40
CA VAL A 100 -1.23 1.53 -17.86
C VAL A 100 0.11 1.41 -17.15
N ARG A 101 1.19 1.99 -17.68
CA ARG A 101 2.52 2.00 -17.03
C ARG A 101 2.47 2.65 -15.65
N ASP A 102 1.87 3.83 -15.55
CA ASP A 102 1.72 4.56 -14.29
C ASP A 102 0.85 3.78 -13.28
N LEU A 103 -0.18 3.07 -13.76
CA LEU A 103 -1.03 2.24 -12.89
C LEU A 103 -0.28 1.01 -12.37
N VAL A 104 0.57 0.39 -13.19
CA VAL A 104 1.44 -0.73 -12.79
C VAL A 104 2.45 -0.26 -11.74
N GLU A 105 3.09 0.89 -11.96
CA GLU A 105 4.04 1.47 -11.00
C GLU A 105 3.36 1.73 -9.64
N ALA A 106 2.15 2.31 -9.66
CA ALA A 106 1.36 2.50 -8.44
C ALA A 106 1.04 1.16 -7.73
N GLY A 107 0.81 0.08 -8.50
CA GLY A 107 0.62 -1.27 -7.96
C GLY A 107 1.89 -1.85 -7.33
N ILE A 108 3.04 -1.70 -7.98
CA ILE A 108 4.34 -2.14 -7.46
C ILE A 108 4.63 -1.44 -6.14
N GLN A 109 4.48 -0.12 -6.10
CA GLN A 109 4.68 0.68 -4.89
C GLN A 109 3.76 0.22 -3.76
N MET A 110 2.47 0.02 -4.04
CA MET A 110 1.50 -0.46 -3.06
C MET A 110 1.88 -1.83 -2.46
N VAL A 111 2.29 -2.79 -3.30
CA VAL A 111 2.73 -4.12 -2.83
C VAL A 111 4.02 -4.00 -2.02
N ARG A 112 4.97 -3.20 -2.46
CA ARG A 112 6.24 -2.97 -1.75
C ARG A 112 6.01 -2.41 -0.35
N GLU A 113 5.14 -1.41 -0.22
CA GLU A 113 4.76 -0.85 1.07
C GLU A 113 4.11 -1.88 1.99
N ASN A 114 3.17 -2.67 1.46
CA ASN A 114 2.49 -3.72 2.23
C ASN A 114 3.47 -4.78 2.72
N ARG A 115 4.34 -5.29 1.84
CA ARG A 115 5.39 -6.25 2.20
C ARG A 115 6.38 -5.69 3.21
N THR A 116 6.75 -4.42 3.08
CA THR A 116 7.65 -3.75 4.03
C THR A 116 7.01 -3.67 5.42
N ARG A 117 5.71 -3.35 5.50
CA ARG A 117 4.97 -3.34 6.77
C ARG A 117 4.88 -4.74 7.40
N GLU A 118 4.64 -5.78 6.61
CA GLU A 118 4.58 -7.18 7.09
C GLU A 118 5.88 -7.62 7.77
N VAL A 119 7.03 -7.26 7.19
CA VAL A 119 8.33 -7.69 7.72
C VAL A 119 8.94 -6.73 8.74
N LYS A 120 8.37 -5.53 8.93
CA LYS A 120 8.95 -4.45 9.73
C LYS A 120 9.38 -4.90 11.12
N VAL A 121 8.49 -5.54 11.88
CA VAL A 121 8.78 -5.98 13.27
C VAL A 121 9.92 -7.01 13.30
N ARG A 122 9.96 -7.93 12.34
CA ARG A 122 11.03 -8.93 12.25
C ARG A 122 12.35 -8.29 11.86
N ALA A 123 12.32 -7.36 10.90
CA ALA A 123 13.48 -6.63 10.44
C ALA A 123 14.07 -5.75 11.55
N GLU A 124 13.24 -5.05 12.31
CA GLU A 124 13.67 -4.26 13.48
C GLU A 124 14.35 -5.13 14.54
N ARG A 125 13.78 -6.30 14.87
CA ARG A 125 14.42 -7.22 15.83
C ARG A 125 15.75 -7.76 15.32
N ALA A 126 15.80 -8.18 14.06
CA ALA A 126 17.04 -8.68 13.46
C ALA A 126 18.12 -7.59 13.38
N ALA A 127 17.71 -6.34 13.11
CA ALA A 127 18.60 -5.19 13.13
C ALA A 127 19.09 -4.87 14.56
N GLU A 128 18.20 -4.89 15.56
CA GLU A 128 18.57 -4.75 16.98
C GLU A 128 19.59 -5.82 17.39
N ASP A 129 19.32 -7.10 17.08
CA ASP A 129 20.19 -8.20 17.48
C ASP A 129 21.56 -8.10 16.79
N ARG A 130 21.60 -7.79 15.48
CA ARG A 130 22.86 -7.58 14.75
C ARG A 130 23.64 -6.38 15.29
N LEU A 131 22.95 -5.30 15.64
CA LEU A 131 23.56 -4.10 16.24
C LEU A 131 24.15 -4.41 17.61
N LEU A 132 23.44 -5.19 18.44
CA LEU A 132 23.93 -5.62 19.74
C LEU A 132 25.18 -6.47 19.62
N ASP A 133 25.22 -7.40 18.68
CA ASP A 133 26.39 -8.26 18.49
C ASP A 133 27.64 -7.42 18.11
N LEU A 134 27.48 -6.39 17.28
CA LEU A 134 28.57 -5.45 16.93
C LEU A 134 29.01 -4.60 18.12
N LEU A 135 28.06 -4.07 18.90
CA LEU A 135 28.36 -3.25 20.08
C LEU A 135 29.05 -4.05 21.19
N VAL A 136 28.71 -5.32 21.36
CA VAL A 136 29.36 -6.23 22.30
C VAL A 136 30.82 -6.48 21.89
N VAL A 137 31.08 -6.66 20.59
CA VAL A 137 32.46 -6.84 20.08
C VAL A 137 33.28 -5.55 20.22
N SER A 138 32.69 -4.38 19.99
CA SER A 138 33.39 -3.09 20.13
C SER A 138 33.62 -2.68 21.59
N ALA A 139 32.77 -3.11 22.53
CA ALA A 139 32.81 -2.71 23.93
C ALA A 139 34.01 -3.24 24.74
N ASN A 140 34.96 -3.98 24.15
CA ASN A 140 36.13 -4.53 24.84
C ASN A 140 35.77 -5.14 26.21
N LEU A 141 34.98 -6.23 26.20
CA LEU A 141 34.49 -6.84 27.43
C LEU A 141 35.63 -7.13 28.44
N PRO A 142 35.42 -6.85 29.73
CA PRO A 142 36.37 -7.21 30.77
C PRO A 142 36.57 -8.73 30.82
N VAL A 143 37.83 -9.16 30.99
CA VAL A 143 38.24 -10.57 31.03
C VAL A 143 37.45 -11.31 32.10
N GLY A 144 36.58 -12.24 31.68
CA GLY A 144 35.75 -13.07 32.56
C GLY A 144 34.25 -12.74 32.58
N ALA A 145 33.80 -11.67 31.92
CA ALA A 145 32.37 -11.41 31.74
C ALA A 145 31.76 -12.31 30.66
N SER A 146 30.63 -12.96 30.94
CA SER A 146 29.94 -13.76 29.92
C SER A 146 29.15 -12.85 28.96
N LEU A 147 29.18 -13.19 27.67
CA LEU A 147 28.43 -12.47 26.63
C LEU A 147 26.91 -12.44 26.93
N GLU A 148 26.40 -13.47 27.60
CA GLU A 148 24.99 -13.61 28.01
C GLU A 148 24.59 -12.60 29.10
N GLU A 149 25.52 -12.21 29.98
CA GLU A 149 25.25 -11.28 31.10
C GLU A 149 25.22 -9.82 30.67
N VAL A 150 26.06 -9.44 29.70
CA VAL A 150 26.23 -8.04 29.27
C VAL A 150 25.18 -7.63 28.22
N ARG A 151 24.72 -8.58 27.40
CA ARG A 151 23.73 -8.37 26.34
C ARG A 151 22.43 -7.66 26.79
N PRO A 152 21.76 -8.05 27.89
CA PRO A 152 20.54 -7.37 28.32
C PRO A 152 20.78 -5.92 28.78
N ALA A 153 21.94 -5.61 29.37
CA ALA A 153 22.28 -4.26 29.80
C ALA A 153 22.52 -3.32 28.61
N ILE A 154 23.28 -3.77 27.61
CA ILE A 154 23.51 -3.01 26.36
C ILE A 154 22.21 -2.85 25.58
N LYS A 155 21.35 -3.89 25.53
CA LYS A 155 20.02 -3.80 24.90
C LYS A 155 19.15 -2.71 25.52
N LYS A 156 19.20 -2.57 26.84
CA LYS A 156 18.50 -1.49 27.53
C LYS A 156 19.07 -0.12 27.16
N GLN A 157 20.39 0.04 27.20
CA GLN A 157 21.07 1.30 26.83
C GLN A 157 20.82 1.71 25.38
N LEU A 158 20.76 0.75 24.46
CA LEU A 158 20.43 0.99 23.05
C LEU A 158 19.01 1.52 22.89
N ARG A 159 18.04 0.95 23.62
CA ARG A 159 16.63 1.41 23.60
C ARG A 159 16.44 2.76 24.28
N ASP A 160 17.25 3.04 25.29
CA ASP A 160 17.25 4.32 26.01
C ASP A 160 17.99 5.42 25.23
N GLY A 161 18.52 5.13 24.03
CA GLY A 161 19.20 6.10 23.15
C GLY A 161 20.60 6.51 23.63
N LEU A 162 21.17 5.78 24.59
CA LEU A 162 22.44 6.15 25.23
C LEU A 162 23.69 5.80 24.40
N LEU A 163 23.51 5.09 23.29
CA LEU A 163 24.59 4.57 22.44
C LEU A 163 24.58 5.18 21.03
N GLU A 164 23.81 6.25 20.79
CA GLU A 164 23.69 6.88 19.46
C GLU A 164 25.01 7.47 18.93
N SER A 165 25.94 7.83 19.82
CA SER A 165 27.24 8.41 19.45
C SER A 165 28.36 7.38 19.27
N GLN A 166 28.08 6.08 19.41
CA GLN A 166 29.09 5.05 19.19
C GLN A 166 29.22 4.73 17.69
N GLU A 167 30.45 4.76 17.20
CA GLU A 167 30.77 4.32 15.85
C GLU A 167 30.96 2.79 15.84
N ILE A 168 30.33 2.13 14.86
CA ILE A 168 30.45 0.70 14.62
C ILE A 168 30.74 0.45 13.15
N GLU A 169 31.62 -0.50 12.87
CA GLU A 169 31.89 -0.95 11.51
C GLU A 169 30.95 -2.11 11.16
N LEU A 170 30.28 -2.01 10.01
CA LEU A 170 29.33 -3.01 9.54
C LEU A 170 29.71 -3.44 8.12
N GLU A 171 30.11 -4.70 7.98
CA GLU A 171 30.31 -5.30 6.66
C GLU A 171 28.96 -5.69 6.06
N ILE A 172 28.59 -5.05 4.95
CA ILE A 172 27.38 -5.37 4.19
C ILE A 172 27.77 -6.44 3.16
N THR A 173 27.18 -7.63 3.28
CA THR A 173 27.27 -8.71 2.28
C THR A 173 26.09 -8.66 1.33
#